data_AF-A0A663M5U5-F1
#
_entry.id   AF-A0A663M5U5-F1
#
_cell.length_a   1.000
_cell.length_b   1.000
_cell.length_c   1.000
_cell.angle_alpha   90.00
_cell.angle_beta   90.00
_cell.angle_gamma   90.00
#
_symmetry.space_group_name_H-M   'P 1'
#
loop_
_entity.id
_entity.type
_entity.pdbx_description
1 polymer ?
#
loop_
_entity_poly.entity_id
_entity_poly.type
_entity_poly.pdbx_seq_one_letter_code
_entity_poly.pdbx_strand_id
1 'polypeptide(L)'
;RYQTGPILSTLLVLLSCEVGRDVFRGSRGTRPSASPLPGFRDVHLQSLLGFGLLVAFLSRYGPGSVAISILVVAFAIQWAVLIQGFLYFFLNGKIYVGAQSMVSADFCAAAILIATGALVGRVNPVQMLLLTLLGVTLFTLNEYVLLSLMGVRDSGGSLTVHTFGAYFGLMVSRILHDQKFLSHEGSTSSIQTLLFPFPAGTIFLWIFWPSFTSATTARDAAEPWAVLNTYFSLAASTLATFVFSSRMPPWPAWP
;
A
#
# COMPACT_ATOMS: atom_id res chain seq x y z
N ARG A 1 3.58 1.66 -32.01
CA ARG A 1 4.73 2.45 -31.51
C ARG A 1 4.32 3.07 -30.18
N TYR A 2 4.53 2.36 -29.07
CA TYR A 2 4.36 2.94 -27.73
C TYR A 2 5.71 3.55 -27.34
N GLN A 3 5.82 4.87 -27.41
CA GLN A 3 6.91 5.59 -26.75
C GLN A 3 6.70 5.39 -25.24
N THR A 4 7.55 4.58 -24.62
CA THR A 4 7.74 4.63 -23.16
C THR A 4 8.10 6.07 -22.81
N GLY A 5 7.23 6.75 -22.04
CA GLY A 5 7.38 8.17 -21.74
C GLY A 5 8.72 8.49 -21.05
N PRO A 6 9.21 9.74 -21.16
CA PRO A 6 10.50 10.16 -20.61
C PRO A 6 10.65 9.86 -19.12
N ILE A 7 9.55 9.91 -18.35
CA ILE A 7 9.51 9.61 -16.91
C ILE A 7 9.97 8.19 -16.61
N LEU A 8 9.50 7.19 -17.37
CA LEU A 8 9.84 5.78 -17.13
C LEU A 8 11.29 5.50 -17.49
N SER A 9 11.80 6.14 -18.55
CA SER A 9 13.21 6.08 -18.95
C SER A 9 14.12 6.71 -17.89
N THR A 10 13.77 7.90 -17.38
CA THR A 10 14.51 8.58 -16.31
C THR A 10 14.50 7.78 -15.00
N LEU A 11 13.36 7.17 -14.64
CA LEU A 11 13.26 6.31 -13.45
C LEU A 11 14.18 5.08 -13.56
N LEU A 12 14.19 4.41 -14.71
CA LEU A 12 15.05 3.27 -15.00
C LEU A 12 16.54 3.64 -14.98
N VAL A 13 16.88 4.83 -15.48
CA VAL A 13 18.25 5.36 -15.46
C VAL A 13 18.70 5.68 -14.03
N LEU A 14 17.86 6.34 -13.22
CA LEU A 14 18.15 6.64 -11.81
C LEU A 14 18.23 5.37 -10.94
N LEU A 15 17.35 4.39 -11.17
CA LEU A 15 17.46 3.09 -10.52
C LEU A 15 18.73 2.33 -10.93
N SER A 16 19.27 2.56 -12.13
CA SER A 16 20.49 1.91 -12.60
C SER A 16 21.77 2.63 -12.16
N CYS A 17 21.73 3.95 -11.97
CA CYS A 17 22.89 4.77 -11.62
C CYS A 17 23.15 4.83 -10.10
N GLU A 18 22.11 4.87 -9.26
CA GLU A 18 22.26 5.14 -7.83
C GLU A 18 22.06 3.93 -6.89
N VAL A 19 21.52 2.81 -7.38
CA VAL A 19 21.27 1.60 -6.56
C VAL A 19 22.50 0.70 -6.51
N GLY A 20 23.13 0.63 -5.33
CA GLY A 20 24.24 -0.29 -5.07
C GLY A 20 23.76 -1.73 -4.88
N ARG A 21 24.24 -2.67 -5.72
CA ARG A 21 24.03 -4.11 -5.51
C ARG A 21 24.93 -4.63 -4.40
N ASP A 22 24.49 -4.48 -3.15
CA ASP A 22 25.02 -5.27 -2.02
C ASP A 22 23.88 -6.08 -1.39
N VAL A 23 23.39 -7.05 -2.17
CA VAL A 23 22.34 -7.99 -1.76
C VAL A 23 23.03 -9.30 -1.39
N PHE A 24 23.01 -9.65 -0.10
CA PHE A 24 23.59 -10.83 0.55
C PHE A 24 25.12 -10.87 0.72
N ARG A 25 25.64 -10.27 1.80
CA ARG A 25 26.88 -10.78 2.42
C ARG A 25 26.59 -11.21 3.85
N GLY A 26 26.10 -12.44 3.99
CA GLY A 26 25.97 -13.11 5.27
C GLY A 26 27.33 -13.17 5.97
N SER A 27 27.34 -12.79 7.26
CA SER A 27 28.51 -12.88 8.12
C SER A 27 29.00 -14.34 8.15
N ARG A 28 30.24 -14.59 7.70
CA ARG A 28 30.88 -15.90 7.80
C ARG A 28 31.37 -16.08 9.24
N GLY A 29 30.77 -17.01 9.98
CA GLY A 29 31.36 -17.49 11.23
C GLY A 29 30.47 -18.42 12.06
N THR A 30 30.81 -19.72 12.03
CA THR A 30 30.41 -20.83 12.93
C THR A 30 29.10 -21.60 12.66
N ARG A 31 29.12 -22.90 12.99
CA ARG A 31 28.47 -24.07 12.34
C ARG A 31 27.24 -24.62 13.15
N PRO A 32 26.53 -25.68 12.71
CA PRO A 32 25.08 -25.67 12.52
C PRO A 32 24.27 -26.20 13.71
N SER A 33 23.05 -25.67 13.90
CA SER A 33 21.95 -26.35 14.58
C SER A 33 20.66 -26.12 13.80
N ALA A 34 19.83 -27.15 13.78
CA ALA A 34 18.76 -27.36 12.81
C ALA A 34 17.67 -26.28 12.85
N SER A 35 17.48 -25.59 11.73
CA SER A 35 16.19 -25.07 11.26
C SER A 35 16.30 -24.79 9.74
N PRO A 36 15.28 -25.05 8.92
CA PRO A 36 15.33 -24.65 7.52
C PRO A 36 15.30 -23.12 7.42
N LEU A 37 16.45 -22.52 7.10
CA LEU A 37 16.67 -21.15 6.59
C LEU A 37 15.58 -20.10 6.94
N PRO A 38 15.74 -19.34 8.05
CA PRO A 38 14.82 -18.25 8.45
C PRO A 38 15.07 -16.95 7.66
N GLY A 39 15.33 -17.05 6.34
CA GLY A 39 15.65 -15.89 5.50
C GLY A 39 14.88 -15.83 4.18
N PHE A 40 14.25 -16.94 3.75
CA PHE A 40 13.51 -17.00 2.49
C PHE A 40 11.99 -16.86 2.68
N ARG A 41 11.51 -17.08 3.92
CA ARG A 41 10.09 -16.97 4.30
C ARG A 41 9.63 -15.53 4.51
N ASP A 42 10.54 -14.65 4.90
CA ASP A 42 10.20 -13.25 5.25
C ASP A 42 9.95 -12.39 4.00
N VAL A 43 10.67 -12.65 2.91
CA VAL A 43 10.58 -11.86 1.67
C VAL A 43 9.31 -12.17 0.88
N HIS A 44 8.83 -13.42 0.92
CA HIS A 44 7.59 -13.83 0.26
C HIS A 44 6.32 -13.46 1.05
N LEU A 45 6.39 -13.32 2.38
CA LEU A 45 5.32 -12.77 3.21
C LEU A 45 5.25 -11.23 3.16
N GLN A 46 6.40 -10.56 3.00
CA GLN A 46 6.49 -9.10 2.81
C GLN A 46 5.97 -8.65 1.43
N SER A 47 6.23 -9.41 0.37
CA SER A 47 5.70 -9.18 -0.99
C SER A 47 4.19 -9.45 -1.15
N LEU A 48 3.54 -10.07 -0.17
CA LEU A 48 2.14 -10.49 -0.25
C LEU A 48 1.17 -9.38 0.22
N LEU A 49 1.70 -8.42 0.98
CA LEU A 49 1.01 -7.27 1.53
C LEU A 49 0.52 -6.31 0.44
N GLY A 50 1.37 -6.05 -0.56
CA GLY A 50 1.03 -5.28 -1.76
C GLY A 50 -0.01 -5.98 -2.65
N PHE A 51 -0.04 -7.32 -2.66
CA PHE A 51 -0.97 -8.12 -3.48
C PHE A 51 -2.39 -8.17 -2.90
N GLY A 52 -2.56 -8.16 -1.58
CA GLY A 52 -3.89 -8.19 -0.93
C GLY A 52 -4.70 -6.91 -1.08
N LEU A 53 -4.01 -5.78 -0.95
CA LEU A 53 -4.60 -4.45 -1.08
C LEU A 53 -4.89 -4.12 -2.56
N LEU A 54 -4.04 -4.63 -3.46
CA LEU A 54 -4.29 -4.71 -4.89
C LEU A 54 -5.61 -5.45 -5.15
N VAL A 55 -5.72 -6.73 -4.76
CA VAL A 55 -6.89 -7.62 -4.97
C VAL A 55 -8.20 -7.07 -4.38
N ALA A 56 -8.14 -6.39 -3.23
CA ALA A 56 -9.32 -5.73 -2.64
C ALA A 56 -9.87 -4.58 -3.49
N PHE A 57 -9.01 -3.87 -4.23
CA PHE A 57 -9.42 -2.86 -5.21
C PHE A 57 -9.77 -3.44 -6.59
N LEU A 58 -9.20 -4.61 -6.95
CA LEU A 58 -9.37 -5.24 -8.27
C LEU A 58 -10.81 -5.63 -8.60
N SER A 59 -11.59 -6.09 -7.61
CA SER A 59 -12.81 -6.83 -7.91
C SER A 59 -14.01 -5.95 -8.29
N ARG A 60 -14.07 -4.68 -7.87
CA ARG A 60 -15.26 -3.85 -8.09
C ARG A 60 -15.41 -3.24 -9.49
N TYR A 61 -14.33 -3.16 -10.29
CA TYR A 61 -14.29 -2.27 -11.46
C TYR A 61 -13.76 -2.92 -12.76
N GLY A 62 -13.61 -4.26 -12.78
CA GLY A 62 -13.26 -5.02 -13.98
C GLY A 62 -11.74 -5.09 -14.31
N PRO A 63 -11.35 -5.85 -15.35
CA PRO A 63 -9.95 -6.17 -15.66
C PRO A 63 -9.08 -4.95 -15.98
N GLY A 64 -9.64 -3.85 -16.49
CA GLY A 64 -8.91 -2.61 -16.75
C GLY A 64 -8.43 -1.90 -15.48
N SER A 65 -9.22 -1.93 -14.41
CA SER A 65 -8.85 -1.37 -13.09
C SER A 65 -7.65 -2.11 -12.48
N VAL A 66 -7.51 -3.40 -12.81
CA VAL A 66 -6.41 -4.24 -12.35
C VAL A 66 -5.08 -3.83 -12.92
N ALA A 67 -5.01 -3.64 -14.24
CA ALA A 67 -3.80 -3.21 -14.91
C ALA A 67 -3.32 -1.83 -14.39
N ILE A 68 -4.24 -0.89 -14.16
CA ILE A 68 -3.92 0.44 -13.63
C ILE A 68 -3.39 0.35 -12.19
N SER A 69 -4.00 -0.48 -11.35
CA SER A 69 -3.56 -0.66 -9.97
C SER A 69 -2.16 -1.27 -9.89
N ILE A 70 -1.86 -2.27 -10.73
CA ILE A 70 -0.52 -2.85 -10.85
C ILE A 70 0.48 -1.79 -11.32
N LEU A 71 0.11 -0.98 -12.31
CA LEU A 71 0.96 0.10 -12.82
C LEU A 71 1.28 1.14 -11.73
N VAL A 72 0.26 1.55 -10.96
CA VAL A 72 0.41 2.49 -9.83
C VAL A 72 1.33 1.91 -8.77
N VAL A 73 1.12 0.66 -8.35
CA VAL A 73 1.97 0.00 -7.34
C VAL A 73 3.41 -0.12 -7.84
N ALA A 74 3.62 -0.60 -9.07
CA ALA A 74 4.96 -0.75 -9.64
C ALA A 74 5.70 0.60 -9.74
N PHE A 75 4.99 1.67 -10.10
CA PHE A 75 5.56 3.02 -10.14
C PHE A 75 5.84 3.58 -8.73
N ALA A 76 4.90 3.37 -7.79
CA ALA A 76 5.03 3.81 -6.41
C ALA A 76 6.25 3.18 -5.73
N ILE A 77 6.44 1.86 -5.85
CA ILE A 77 7.58 1.14 -5.26
C ILE A 77 8.90 1.71 -5.79
N GLN A 78 9.04 1.85 -7.12
CA GLN A 78 10.26 2.37 -7.72
C GLN A 78 10.58 3.79 -7.25
N TRP A 79 9.57 4.64 -7.18
CA TRP A 79 9.74 6.01 -6.73
C TRP A 79 9.99 6.12 -5.21
N ALA A 80 9.35 5.27 -4.41
CA ALA A 80 9.53 5.20 -2.96
C ALA A 80 10.95 4.73 -2.61
N VAL A 81 11.46 3.68 -3.26
CA VAL A 81 12.84 3.20 -3.07
C VAL A 81 13.85 4.32 -3.31
N LEU A 82 13.62 5.19 -4.30
CA LEU A 82 14.49 6.32 -4.57
C LEU A 82 14.41 7.37 -3.44
N ILE A 83 13.22 7.91 -3.14
CA ILE A 83 13.09 8.99 -2.15
C ILE A 83 13.41 8.51 -0.74
N GLN A 84 12.85 7.39 -0.29
CA GLN A 84 13.17 6.80 1.02
C GLN A 84 14.64 6.39 1.07
N GLY A 85 15.19 5.89 -0.05
CA GLY A 85 16.61 5.61 -0.21
C GLY A 85 17.48 6.82 0.09
N PHE A 86 17.13 7.99 -0.46
CA PHE A 86 17.84 9.25 -0.19
C PHE A 86 17.73 9.71 1.27
N LEU A 87 16.58 9.53 1.93
CA LEU A 87 16.37 10.02 3.29
C LEU A 87 16.93 9.10 4.39
N TYR A 88 16.84 7.78 4.20
CA TYR A 88 17.14 6.80 5.25
C TYR A 88 18.34 5.90 4.94
N PHE A 89 18.60 5.61 3.67
CA PHE A 89 19.55 4.56 3.25
C PHE A 89 20.69 5.10 2.37
N PHE A 90 20.92 6.41 2.42
CA PHE A 90 21.96 7.07 1.66
C PHE A 90 23.27 7.04 2.43
N LEU A 91 24.17 6.15 2.02
CA LEU A 91 25.49 5.98 2.62
C LEU A 91 26.55 6.03 1.52
N ASN A 92 27.59 6.84 1.70
CA ASN A 92 28.72 6.95 0.77
C ASN A 92 28.32 7.23 -0.69
N GLY A 93 27.28 8.03 -0.92
CA GLY A 93 26.83 8.39 -2.26
C GLY A 93 26.01 7.32 -2.98
N LYS A 94 25.61 6.24 -2.30
CA LYS A 94 24.80 5.16 -2.88
C LYS A 94 23.56 4.89 -2.03
N ILE A 95 22.48 4.50 -2.70
CA ILE A 95 21.27 4.02 -2.05
C ILE A 95 21.41 2.51 -1.84
N TYR A 96 21.36 2.08 -0.58
CA TYR A 96 21.38 0.67 -0.22
C TYR A 96 19.97 0.11 -0.18
N VAL A 97 19.71 -0.92 -1.00
CA VAL A 97 18.41 -1.59 -1.05
C VAL A 97 18.52 -2.96 -0.38
N GLY A 98 17.81 -3.11 0.74
CA GLY A 98 17.69 -4.35 1.51
C GLY A 98 16.24 -4.73 1.79
N ALA A 99 16.00 -5.79 2.56
CA ALA A 99 14.64 -6.23 2.88
C ALA A 99 13.83 -5.13 3.58
N GLN A 100 14.43 -4.39 4.52
CA GLN A 100 13.73 -3.32 5.24
C GLN A 100 13.34 -2.13 4.35
N SER A 101 14.19 -1.77 3.37
CA SER A 101 13.85 -0.70 2.44
C SER A 101 12.72 -1.11 1.50
N MET A 102 12.66 -2.38 1.10
CA MET A 102 11.55 -2.92 0.31
C MET A 102 10.23 -2.91 1.08
N VAL A 103 10.25 -3.30 2.36
CA VAL A 103 9.07 -3.21 3.23
C VAL A 103 8.59 -1.77 3.34
N SER A 104 9.49 -0.81 3.57
CA SER A 104 9.11 0.60 3.65
C SER A 104 8.48 1.11 2.35
N ALA A 105 9.01 0.69 1.19
CA ALA A 105 8.47 1.03 -0.11
C ALA A 105 7.08 0.42 -0.34
N ASP A 106 6.83 -0.80 0.14
CA ASP A 106 5.52 -1.45 0.09
C ASP A 106 4.49 -0.76 0.99
N PHE A 107 4.89 -0.26 2.16
CA PHE A 107 4.03 0.55 3.05
C PHE A 107 3.63 1.87 2.37
N CYS A 108 4.59 2.53 1.71
CA CYS A 108 4.31 3.70 0.90
C CYS A 108 3.33 3.37 -0.23
N ALA A 109 3.57 2.30 -0.98
CA ALA A 109 2.69 1.88 -2.08
C ALA A 109 1.26 1.55 -1.59
N ALA A 110 1.13 0.93 -0.42
CA ALA A 110 -0.15 0.68 0.23
C ALA A 110 -0.90 1.99 0.54
N ALA A 111 -0.20 3.02 1.06
CA ALA A 111 -0.80 4.32 1.33
C ALA A 111 -1.36 4.99 0.06
N ILE A 112 -0.60 4.89 -1.05
CA ILE A 112 -1.05 5.40 -2.35
C ILE A 112 -2.26 4.63 -2.85
N LEU A 113 -2.29 3.31 -2.68
CA LEU A 113 -3.41 2.50 -3.12
C LEU A 113 -4.68 2.78 -2.30
N ILE A 114 -4.55 3.09 -1.02
CA ILE A 114 -5.68 3.62 -0.21
C ILE A 114 -6.16 4.95 -0.81
N ALA A 115 -5.25 5.85 -1.16
CA ALA A 115 -5.61 7.14 -1.73
C ALA A 115 -6.29 7.03 -3.11
N THR A 116 -5.78 6.18 -3.99
CA THR A 116 -6.39 5.94 -5.31
C THR A 116 -7.78 5.33 -5.18
N GLY A 117 -8.06 4.64 -4.07
CA GLY A 117 -9.37 4.13 -3.74
C GLY A 117 -10.48 5.16 -3.66
N ALA A 118 -10.17 6.37 -3.18
CA ALA A 118 -11.11 7.49 -3.14
C ALA A 118 -11.35 8.15 -4.53
N LEU A 119 -10.60 7.71 -5.54
CA LEU A 119 -10.49 8.34 -6.86
C LEU A 119 -10.90 7.40 -8.00
N VAL A 120 -11.27 6.16 -7.70
CA VAL A 120 -11.64 5.16 -8.70
C VAL A 120 -12.79 5.68 -9.57
N GLY A 121 -12.63 5.56 -10.89
CA GLY A 121 -13.62 6.01 -11.88
C GLY A 121 -13.61 7.51 -12.17
N ARG A 122 -12.76 8.32 -11.52
CA ARG A 122 -12.71 9.78 -11.69
C ARG A 122 -11.43 10.31 -12.34
N VAL A 123 -10.40 9.49 -12.45
CA VAL A 123 -9.07 9.88 -12.95
C VAL A 123 -8.59 8.91 -14.01
N ASN A 124 -7.93 9.46 -15.04
CA ASN A 124 -7.30 8.64 -16.08
C ASN A 124 -5.93 8.07 -15.60
N PRO A 125 -5.35 7.08 -16.31
CA PRO A 125 -4.09 6.46 -15.90
C PRO A 125 -2.91 7.43 -15.78
N VAL A 126 -2.84 8.48 -16.60
CA VAL A 126 -1.77 9.49 -16.53
C VAL A 126 -1.91 10.34 -15.27
N GLN A 127 -3.13 10.76 -14.94
CA GLN A 127 -3.42 11.49 -13.70
C GLN A 127 -3.14 10.62 -12.46
N MET A 128 -3.43 9.31 -12.53
CA MET A 128 -3.06 8.36 -11.46
C MET A 128 -1.54 8.30 -11.24
N LEU A 129 -0.73 8.30 -12.31
CA LEU A 129 0.73 8.32 -12.20
C LEU A 129 1.25 9.64 -11.63
N LEU A 130 0.70 10.78 -12.04
CA LEU A 130 1.05 12.09 -11.47
C LEU A 130 0.71 12.18 -9.99
N LEU A 131 -0.46 11.66 -9.62
CA LEU A 131 -0.87 11.57 -8.22
C LEU A 131 0.04 10.66 -7.40
N THR A 132 0.46 9.54 -7.99
CA THR A 132 1.41 8.61 -7.35
C THR A 132 2.75 9.28 -7.11
N LEU A 133 3.27 10.01 -8.11
CA LEU A 133 4.52 10.77 -8.00
C LEU A 133 4.47 11.75 -6.82
N LEU A 134 3.41 12.56 -6.74
CA LEU A 134 3.22 13.53 -5.67
C LEU A 134 2.97 12.85 -4.32
N GLY A 135 2.08 11.86 -4.30
CA GLY A 135 1.66 11.16 -3.09
C GLY A 135 2.81 10.44 -2.40
N VAL A 136 3.66 9.73 -3.15
CA VAL A 136 4.85 9.04 -2.59
C VAL A 136 5.83 10.05 -2.01
N THR A 137 6.04 11.18 -2.68
CA THR A 137 6.92 12.25 -2.20
C THR A 137 6.42 12.79 -0.86
N LEU A 138 5.13 13.14 -0.80
CA LEU A 138 4.50 13.66 0.42
C LEU A 138 4.46 12.62 1.54
N PHE A 139 4.16 11.36 1.22
CA PHE A 139 4.20 10.25 2.17
C PHE A 139 5.58 10.14 2.80
N THR A 140 6.62 10.11 1.97
CA THR A 140 7.99 9.87 2.43
C THR A 140 8.50 11.01 3.31
N LEU A 141 8.17 12.26 2.96
CA LEU A 141 8.48 13.42 3.80
C LEU A 141 7.71 13.37 5.13
N ASN A 142 6.42 13.05 5.10
CA ASN A 142 5.60 12.91 6.30
C ASN A 142 6.13 11.80 7.22
N GLU A 143 6.45 10.64 6.66
CA GLU A 143 7.05 9.52 7.37
C GLU A 143 8.37 9.93 8.05
N TYR A 144 9.24 10.62 7.31
CA TYR A 144 10.52 11.10 7.86
C TYR A 144 10.34 12.08 9.01
N VAL A 145 9.42 13.02 8.89
CA VAL A 145 9.11 13.96 9.97
C VAL A 145 8.57 13.23 11.20
N LEU A 146 7.57 12.35 11.03
CA LEU A 146 6.94 11.64 12.16
C LEU A 146 7.91 10.68 12.84
N LEU A 147 8.57 9.82 12.08
CA LEU A 147 9.36 8.73 12.65
C LEU A 147 10.77 9.18 13.04
N SER A 148 11.45 9.97 12.21
CA SER A 148 12.85 10.37 12.46
C SER A 148 12.97 11.63 13.30
N LEU A 149 12.14 12.65 13.04
CA LEU A 149 12.28 13.95 13.71
C LEU A 149 11.46 14.05 15.00
N MET A 150 10.23 13.52 15.00
CA MET A 150 9.32 13.59 16.15
C MET A 150 9.37 12.36 17.05
N GLY A 151 10.00 11.26 16.60
CA GLY A 151 10.11 10.01 17.36
C GLY A 151 8.78 9.28 17.58
N VAL A 152 7.80 9.51 16.70
CA VAL A 152 6.50 8.83 16.74
C VAL A 152 6.69 7.33 16.47
N ARG A 153 5.98 6.49 17.23
CA ARG A 153 5.96 5.04 17.03
C ARG A 153 4.69 4.66 16.29
N ASP A 154 4.83 4.22 15.05
CA ASP A 154 3.70 3.82 14.20
C ASP A 154 3.98 2.52 13.44
N SER A 155 4.25 1.43 14.19
CA SER A 155 4.64 0.15 13.59
C SER A 155 3.59 -0.45 12.64
N GLY A 156 2.31 -0.15 12.88
CA GLY A 156 1.21 -0.59 12.02
C GLY A 156 0.87 0.38 10.88
N GLY A 157 1.55 1.53 10.78
CA GLY A 157 1.24 2.55 9.77
C GLY A 157 -0.14 3.19 9.93
N SER A 158 -0.72 3.22 11.13
CA SER A 158 -2.04 3.84 11.35
C SER A 158 -2.03 5.33 10.98
N LEU A 159 -0.94 6.03 11.27
CA LEU A 159 -0.76 7.44 10.95
C LEU A 159 -0.10 7.61 9.57
N THR A 160 1.05 6.97 9.35
CA THR A 160 1.86 7.18 8.15
C THR A 160 1.22 6.57 6.91
N VAL A 161 0.53 5.43 7.01
CA VAL A 161 -0.10 4.72 5.87
C VAL A 161 -1.59 5.02 5.77
N HIS A 162 -2.38 4.62 6.77
CA HIS A 162 -3.84 4.64 6.66
C HIS A 162 -4.42 6.05 6.73
N THR A 163 -4.02 6.82 7.75
CA THR A 163 -4.50 8.21 7.92
C THR A 163 -4.02 9.06 6.74
N PHE A 164 -2.73 9.05 6.44
CA PHE A 164 -2.20 9.77 5.28
C PHE A 164 -2.93 9.39 3.98
N GLY A 165 -2.99 8.10 3.64
CA GLY A 165 -3.59 7.63 2.39
C GLY A 165 -5.05 8.02 2.27
N ALA A 166 -5.82 7.84 3.35
CA ALA A 166 -7.24 8.19 3.36
C ALA A 166 -7.46 9.70 3.18
N TYR A 167 -6.80 10.55 3.98
CA TYR A 167 -7.01 11.99 3.90
C TYR A 167 -6.44 12.61 2.62
N PHE A 168 -5.30 12.10 2.12
CA PHE A 168 -4.76 12.52 0.84
C PHE A 168 -5.72 12.19 -0.31
N GLY A 169 -6.21 10.94 -0.36
CA GLY A 169 -7.20 10.52 -1.37
C GLY A 169 -8.50 11.32 -1.30
N LEU A 170 -9.04 11.53 -0.09
CA LEU A 170 -10.24 12.34 0.11
C LEU A 170 -10.03 13.80 -0.32
N MET A 171 -8.89 14.40 0.01
CA MET A 171 -8.59 15.78 -0.40
C MET A 171 -8.54 15.91 -1.91
N VAL A 172 -7.84 15.00 -2.60
CA VAL A 172 -7.81 14.99 -4.06
C VAL A 172 -9.22 14.76 -4.63
N SER A 173 -9.99 13.83 -4.05
CA SER A 173 -11.36 13.54 -4.49
C SER A 173 -12.27 14.77 -4.38
N ARG A 174 -12.05 15.61 -3.35
CA ARG A 174 -12.74 16.90 -3.17
C ARG A 174 -12.28 17.96 -4.16
N ILE A 175 -10.99 18.04 -4.47
CA ILE A 175 -10.45 19.00 -5.47
C ILE A 175 -10.98 18.65 -6.87
N LEU A 176 -11.03 17.36 -7.20
CA LEU A 176 -11.51 16.86 -8.49
C LEU A 176 -13.04 16.83 -8.61
N HIS A 177 -13.77 17.31 -7.61
CA HIS A 177 -15.22 17.29 -7.59
C HIS A 177 -15.80 18.28 -8.61
N ASP A 178 -16.22 17.79 -9.77
CA ASP A 178 -17.00 18.54 -10.75
C ASP A 178 -18.50 18.26 -10.57
N GLN A 179 -19.31 19.31 -10.39
CA GLN A 179 -20.75 19.21 -10.18
C GLN A 179 -21.50 18.64 -11.40
N LYS A 180 -20.89 18.63 -12.59
CA LYS A 180 -21.53 18.11 -13.82
C LYS A 180 -21.75 16.60 -13.82
N PHE A 181 -21.03 15.82 -13.00
CA PHE A 181 -21.18 14.37 -12.90
C PHE A 181 -22.45 13.91 -12.17
N LEU A 182 -23.14 14.80 -11.44
CA LEU A 182 -24.42 14.48 -10.78
C LEU A 182 -25.58 14.40 -11.78
N SER A 183 -25.40 14.89 -13.01
CA SER A 183 -26.45 14.96 -14.04
C SER A 183 -26.63 13.66 -14.84
N HIS A 184 -25.81 12.64 -14.60
CA HIS A 184 -25.77 11.42 -15.42
C HIS A 184 -25.98 10.11 -14.63
N GLU A 185 -26.29 10.16 -13.33
CA GLU A 185 -26.67 8.98 -12.53
C GLU A 185 -28.15 8.58 -12.68
N GLY A 186 -28.78 8.99 -13.79
CA GLY A 186 -30.00 8.38 -14.31
C GLY A 186 -29.70 7.11 -15.12
N SER A 187 -28.90 6.19 -14.60
CA SER A 187 -28.85 4.83 -15.13
C SER A 187 -28.69 3.85 -13.98
N THR A 188 -29.83 3.35 -13.54
CA THR A 188 -29.99 2.00 -13.01
C THR A 188 -29.26 1.02 -13.94
N SER A 189 -27.96 0.84 -13.75
CA SER A 189 -27.25 -0.32 -14.24
C SER A 189 -27.66 -1.48 -13.34
N SER A 190 -28.82 -2.01 -13.70
CA SER A 190 -29.20 -3.41 -13.64
C SER A 190 -28.71 -4.20 -12.42
N ILE A 191 -29.71 -4.75 -11.74
CA ILE A 191 -29.74 -5.91 -10.84
C ILE A 191 -28.94 -7.15 -11.35
N GLN A 192 -28.18 -7.04 -12.45
CA GLN A 192 -27.34 -8.08 -13.04
C GLN A 192 -25.86 -8.06 -12.61
N THR A 193 -25.38 -7.12 -11.77
CA THR A 193 -24.04 -7.23 -11.13
C THR A 193 -24.04 -8.03 -9.82
N LEU A 194 -25.15 -8.73 -9.52
CA LEU A 194 -25.34 -9.53 -8.30
C LEU A 194 -24.56 -10.86 -8.26
N LEU A 195 -23.59 -11.08 -9.15
CA LEU A 195 -22.69 -12.23 -9.06
C LEU A 195 -21.25 -11.77 -8.79
N PHE A 196 -20.99 -11.53 -7.50
CA PHE A 196 -19.69 -11.60 -6.81
C PHE A 196 -18.48 -10.93 -7.49
N PRO A 197 -18.16 -9.67 -7.15
CA PRO A 197 -16.79 -9.37 -6.78
C PRO A 197 -16.53 -10.07 -5.42
N PHE A 198 -15.98 -11.28 -5.52
CA PHE A 198 -15.59 -12.16 -4.41
C PHE A 198 -15.08 -11.40 -3.16
N PRO A 199 -15.47 -11.80 -1.93
CA PRO A 199 -14.86 -11.31 -0.68
C PRO A 199 -13.35 -11.69 -0.54
N ALA A 200 -12.74 -12.27 -1.57
CA ALA A 200 -11.36 -12.75 -1.57
C ALA A 200 -10.36 -11.66 -1.18
N GLY A 201 -10.51 -10.43 -1.66
CA GLY A 201 -9.64 -9.33 -1.27
C GLY A 201 -9.75 -8.99 0.22
N THR A 202 -10.97 -8.88 0.75
CA THR A 202 -11.21 -8.64 2.18
C THR A 202 -10.69 -9.79 3.04
N ILE A 203 -10.93 -11.04 2.65
CA ILE A 203 -10.46 -12.23 3.36
C ILE A 203 -8.93 -12.27 3.38
N PHE A 204 -8.29 -11.97 2.24
CA PHE A 204 -6.84 -11.96 2.13
C PHE A 204 -6.23 -10.86 3.00
N LEU A 205 -6.76 -9.64 2.93
CA LEU A 205 -6.36 -8.57 3.84
C LEU A 205 -6.53 -8.97 5.30
N TRP A 206 -7.67 -9.56 5.67
CA TRP A 206 -7.95 -9.98 7.04
C TRP A 206 -6.97 -11.05 7.54
N ILE A 207 -6.63 -12.05 6.72
CA ILE A 207 -5.69 -13.12 7.07
C ILE A 207 -4.25 -12.60 7.21
N PHE A 208 -3.82 -11.69 6.33
CA PHE A 208 -2.42 -11.22 6.29
C PHE A 208 -2.17 -9.92 7.07
N TRP A 209 -3.21 -9.26 7.60
CA TRP A 209 -3.06 -8.03 8.38
C TRP A 209 -2.15 -8.14 9.62
N PRO A 210 -2.18 -9.24 10.41
CA PRO A 210 -1.27 -9.37 11.54
C PRO A 210 0.20 -9.25 11.13
N SER A 211 0.57 -9.86 10.00
CA SER A 211 1.91 -9.72 9.40
C SER A 211 2.20 -8.29 8.92
N PHE A 212 1.20 -7.58 8.38
CA PHE A 212 1.33 -6.15 8.04
C PHE A 212 1.79 -5.37 9.27
N THR A 213 1.04 -5.51 10.37
CA THR A 213 1.23 -4.69 11.56
C THR A 213 2.49 -5.02 12.35
N SER A 214 3.01 -6.24 12.21
CA SER A 214 4.24 -6.66 12.88
C SER A 214 5.50 -6.39 12.05
N ALA A 215 5.39 -6.14 10.74
CA ALA A 215 6.53 -6.07 9.81
C ALA A 215 7.60 -5.02 10.15
N THR A 216 7.22 -3.93 10.85
CA THR A 216 8.16 -2.88 11.29
C THR A 216 8.37 -2.87 12.81
N THR A 217 7.76 -3.80 13.54
CA THR A 217 8.04 -3.99 14.96
C THR A 217 9.42 -4.60 15.08
N ALA A 218 10.24 -4.11 16.03
CA ALA A 218 11.52 -4.75 16.32
C ALA A 218 11.29 -6.26 16.56
N ARG A 219 12.16 -7.11 15.99
CA ARG A 219 12.12 -8.59 16.09
C ARG A 219 12.47 -9.10 17.50
N ASP A 220 12.06 -8.33 18.50
CA ASP A 220 12.26 -8.56 19.92
C ASP A 220 10.93 -9.06 20.53
N ALA A 221 10.83 -9.05 21.85
CA ALA A 221 9.69 -9.57 22.61
C ALA A 221 8.31 -8.96 22.23
N ALA A 222 8.25 -7.87 21.47
CA ALA A 222 7.03 -7.15 21.12
C ALA A 222 6.31 -7.69 19.86
N GLU A 223 7.03 -8.36 18.95
CA GLU A 223 6.46 -8.85 17.68
C GLU A 223 5.27 -9.82 17.88
N PRO A 224 5.34 -10.84 18.78
CA PRO A 224 4.22 -11.76 18.99
C PRO A 224 2.96 -11.07 19.52
N TRP A 225 3.14 -10.04 20.36
CA TRP A 225 2.03 -9.26 20.92
C TRP A 225 1.37 -8.39 19.86
N ALA A 226 2.13 -7.81 18.93
CA ALA A 226 1.57 -7.08 17.79
C ALA A 226 0.66 -7.97 16.94
N VAL A 227 1.11 -9.19 16.63
CA VAL A 227 0.32 -10.17 15.87
C VAL A 227 -0.97 -10.54 16.60
N LEU A 228 -0.89 -10.90 17.89
CA LEU A 228 -2.05 -11.29 18.70
C LEU A 228 -3.07 -10.15 18.86
N ASN A 229 -2.61 -8.94 19.20
CA ASN A 229 -3.50 -7.80 19.39
C ASN A 229 -4.21 -7.41 18.09
N THR A 230 -3.51 -7.45 16.95
CA THR A 230 -4.12 -7.23 15.63
C THR A 230 -5.17 -8.28 15.32
N TYR A 231 -4.88 -9.56 15.58
CA TYR A 231 -5.83 -10.64 15.34
C TYR A 231 -7.12 -10.49 16.17
N PHE A 232 -7.00 -10.21 17.47
CA PHE A 232 -8.17 -9.98 18.33
C PHE A 232 -8.95 -8.72 17.92
N SER A 233 -8.25 -7.65 17.54
CA SER A 233 -8.88 -6.42 17.05
C SER A 233 -9.68 -6.67 15.77
N LEU A 234 -9.12 -7.46 14.83
CA LEU A 234 -9.80 -7.87 13.62
C LEU A 234 -11.06 -8.70 13.92
N ALA A 235 -10.97 -9.71 14.79
CA ALA A 235 -12.12 -10.54 15.16
C ALA A 235 -13.25 -9.70 15.82
N ALA A 236 -12.89 -8.82 16.75
CA ALA A 236 -13.84 -7.93 17.41
C ALA A 236 -14.48 -6.95 16.41
N SER A 237 -13.69 -6.34 15.52
CA SER A 237 -14.18 -5.40 14.52
C SER A 237 -15.11 -6.06 13.49
N THR A 238 -14.85 -7.30 13.09
CA THR A 238 -15.76 -8.10 12.25
C THR A 238 -17.10 -8.31 12.94
N LEU A 239 -17.11 -8.80 14.19
CA LEU A 239 -18.36 -9.01 14.94
C LEU A 239 -19.15 -7.72 15.11
N ALA A 240 -18.48 -6.63 15.51
CA ALA A 240 -19.10 -5.32 15.63
C ALA A 240 -19.72 -4.87 14.30
N THR A 241 -19.02 -5.06 13.18
CA THR A 241 -19.51 -4.69 11.85
C THR A 241 -20.82 -5.40 11.49
N PHE A 242 -20.93 -6.72 11.74
CA PHE A 242 -22.19 -7.47 11.51
C PHE A 242 -23.32 -7.05 12.46
N VAL A 243 -22.99 -6.77 13.72
CA VAL A 243 -23.95 -6.34 14.74
C VAL A 243 -24.49 -4.94 14.45
N PHE A 244 -23.67 -4.02 13.96
CA PHE A 244 -24.12 -2.67 13.61
C PHE A 244 -24.79 -2.61 12.24
N SER A 245 -24.28 -3.35 11.24
CA SER A 245 -24.88 -3.35 9.90
C SER A 245 -26.31 -3.89 9.91
N SER A 246 -26.62 -4.88 10.75
CA SER A 246 -27.98 -5.40 10.93
C SER A 246 -28.94 -4.44 11.63
N ARG A 247 -28.44 -3.37 12.27
CA ARG A 247 -29.25 -2.35 12.96
C ARG A 247 -29.39 -1.05 12.18
N MET A 248 -28.61 -0.86 11.12
CA MET A 248 -28.74 0.32 10.28
C MET A 248 -29.96 0.17 9.37
N PRO A 249 -30.87 1.16 9.31
CA PRO A 249 -31.93 1.14 8.31
C PRO A 249 -31.32 1.13 6.90
N PRO A 250 -32.01 0.54 5.91
CA PRO A 250 -31.55 0.63 4.53
C PRO A 250 -31.36 2.10 4.16
N TRP A 251 -30.23 2.41 3.50
CA TRP A 251 -29.91 3.77 3.07
C TRP A 251 -31.11 4.38 2.33
N PRO A 252 -31.55 5.61 2.66
CA PRO A 252 -32.56 6.27 1.87
C PRO A 252 -32.05 6.36 0.43
N ALA A 253 -32.85 5.91 -0.52
CA ALA A 253 -32.61 6.21 -1.92
C ALA A 253 -32.54 7.75 -2.02
N TRP A 254 -31.39 8.27 -2.43
CA TRP A 254 -31.25 9.70 -2.67
C TRP A 254 -32.30 10.12 -3.71
N PRO A 255 -33.03 11.23 -3.50
CA PRO A 255 -34.05 11.71 -4.42
C PRO A 255 -33.46 12.09 -5.79
#